data_AF-T1AG25-F1
#
_entry.id   AF-T1AG25-F1
#
_cell.length_a   1.000
_cell.length_b   1.000
_cell.length_c   1.000
_cell.angle_alpha   90.00
_cell.angle_beta   90.00
_cell.angle_gamma   90.00
#
_symmetry.space_group_name_H-M   'P 1'
#
loop_
_entity.id
_entity.type
_entity.pdbx_description
1 polymer ?
#
loop_
_entity_poly.entity_id
_entity_poly.type
_entity_poly.pdbx_seq_one_letter_code
_entity_poly.pdbx_strand_id
1 'polypeptide(L)'
;TASEPGRAYREGLARQNAEHQRLEIERARQQIIDERLSIARELHDILAHSLSVIAIQSGVGRHVMDQQPDQARHALVAVEETSRSALEELRHVIAVLRRADDDPAHEPAPTLPTSTISRHAYAPRE
;
A
#
# COMPACT_ATOMS: atom_id res chain seq x y z
N THR A 1 -15.16 11.02 -58.95
CA THR A 1 -14.84 9.65 -58.48
C THR A 1 -13.59 9.71 -57.62
N ALA A 2 -13.75 10.05 -56.34
CA ALA A 2 -12.61 10.17 -55.43
C ALA A 2 -12.11 8.76 -55.01
N SER A 3 -10.85 8.50 -55.32
CA SER A 3 -10.11 7.23 -55.25
C SER A 3 -10.43 6.32 -54.05
N GLU A 4 -10.90 5.10 -54.36
CA GLU A 4 -10.99 3.94 -53.45
C GLU A 4 -9.71 3.64 -52.63
N PRO A 5 -8.46 3.77 -53.14
CA PRO A 5 -7.27 3.47 -52.34
C PRO A 5 -7.08 4.38 -51.11
N GLY A 6 -7.56 5.63 -51.15
CA GLY A 6 -7.50 6.52 -49.98
C GLY A 6 -8.47 6.11 -48.87
N ARG A 7 -9.55 5.40 -49.21
CA ARG A 7 -10.56 4.91 -48.25
C ARG A 7 -10.02 3.71 -47.47
N ALA A 8 -9.47 2.72 -48.17
CA ALA A 8 -8.85 1.54 -47.56
C ALA A 8 -7.68 1.90 -46.63
N TYR A 9 -6.84 2.87 -47.03
CA TYR A 9 -5.75 3.36 -46.19
C TYR A 9 -6.26 4.04 -44.90
N ARG A 10 -7.27 4.91 -45.01
CA ARG A 10 -7.90 5.57 -43.85
C ARG A 10 -8.58 4.58 -42.91
N GLU A 11 -9.23 3.55 -43.45
CA GLU A 11 -9.83 2.47 -42.67
C GLU A 11 -8.77 1.62 -41.94
N GLY A 12 -7.61 1.37 -42.56
CA GLY A 12 -6.49 0.71 -41.91
C GLY A 12 -5.94 1.51 -40.74
N LEU A 13 -5.71 2.82 -40.93
CA LEU A 13 -5.23 3.72 -39.88
C LEU A 13 -6.25 3.87 -38.74
N ALA A 14 -7.54 3.94 -39.05
CA ALA A 14 -8.61 4.00 -38.04
C ALA A 14 -8.65 2.72 -37.20
N ARG A 15 -8.49 1.54 -37.83
CA ARG A 15 -8.40 0.25 -37.11
C ARG A 15 -7.18 0.19 -36.19
N GLN A 16 -6.01 0.59 -36.68
CA GLN A 16 -4.78 0.62 -35.88
C GLN A 16 -4.91 1.58 -34.69
N ASN A 17 -5.45 2.78 -34.90
CA ASN A 17 -5.68 3.73 -33.81
C ASN A 17 -6.67 3.20 -32.77
N ALA A 18 -7.76 2.56 -33.21
CA ALA A 18 -8.74 1.96 -32.30
C ALA A 18 -8.13 0.80 -31.49
N GLU A 19 -7.27 -0.01 -32.11
CA GLU A 19 -6.53 -1.08 -31.43
C GLU A 19 -5.55 -0.51 -30.41
N HIS A 20 -4.78 0.51 -30.78
CA HIS A 20 -3.87 1.20 -29.87
C HIS A 20 -4.63 1.80 -28.68
N GLN A 21 -5.74 2.49 -28.90
CA GLN A 21 -6.58 3.05 -27.84
C GLN A 21 -7.13 1.95 -26.89
N ARG A 22 -7.54 0.80 -27.44
CA ARG A 22 -7.99 -0.34 -26.62
C ARG A 22 -6.87 -0.87 -25.75
N LEU A 23 -5.67 -1.05 -26.30
CA LEU A 23 -4.51 -1.53 -25.56
C LEU A 23 -4.10 -0.53 -24.46
N GLU A 24 -4.15 0.77 -24.72
CA GLU A 24 -3.85 1.79 -23.71
C GLU A 24 -4.87 1.78 -22.56
N ILE A 25 -6.17 1.65 -22.87
CA ILE A 25 -7.21 1.51 -21.83
C ILE A 25 -6.99 0.25 -21.00
N GLU A 26 -6.65 -0.86 -21.63
CA GLU A 26 -6.41 -2.12 -20.92
C GLU A 26 -5.16 -2.05 -20.04
N ARG A 27 -4.08 -1.43 -20.53
CA ARG A 27 -2.86 -1.15 -19.75
C ARG A 27 -3.16 -0.28 -18.53
N ALA A 28 -3.90 0.81 -18.72
CA ALA A 28 -4.28 1.70 -17.62
C ALA A 28 -5.11 0.97 -16.56
N ARG A 29 -6.05 0.12 -16.98
CA ARG A 29 -6.82 -0.74 -16.05
C ARG A 29 -5.94 -1.73 -15.30
N GLN A 30 -5.01 -2.38 -16.00
CA GLN A 30 -4.10 -3.32 -15.38
C GLN A 30 -3.18 -2.63 -14.35
N GLN A 31 -2.67 -1.45 -14.67
CA GLN A 31 -1.86 -0.64 -13.75
C GLN A 31 -2.63 -0.31 -12.45
N ILE A 32 -3.91 0.06 -12.55
CA ILE A 32 -4.74 0.31 -11.36
C ILE A 32 -4.91 -0.97 -10.52
N ILE A 33 -5.10 -2.12 -11.15
CA ILE A 33 -5.23 -3.40 -10.44
C ILE A 33 -3.92 -3.76 -9.74
N ASP A 34 -2.80 -3.63 -10.43
CA ASP A 34 -1.48 -3.94 -9.89
C ASP A 34 -1.15 -3.04 -8.69
N GLU A 35 -1.50 -1.75 -8.75
CA GLU A 35 -1.34 -0.81 -7.65
C GLU A 35 -2.20 -1.20 -6.45
N ARG A 36 -3.49 -1.52 -6.68
CA ARG A 36 -4.38 -2.00 -5.61
C ARG A 36 -3.85 -3.27 -4.92
N LEU A 37 -3.27 -4.19 -5.69
CA LEU A 37 -2.62 -5.40 -5.15
C LEU A 37 -1.31 -5.08 -4.41
N SER A 38 -0.57 -4.06 -4.84
CA SER A 38 0.62 -3.57 -4.13
C SER A 38 0.24 -3.02 -2.76
N ILE A 39 -0.73 -2.12 -2.71
CA ILE A 39 -1.25 -1.51 -1.48
C ILE A 39 -1.79 -2.58 -0.52
N ALA A 40 -2.53 -3.56 -1.04
CA ALA A 40 -3.05 -4.66 -0.22
C ALA A 40 -1.92 -5.49 0.45
N ARG A 41 -0.81 -5.71 -0.25
CA ARG A 41 0.35 -6.43 0.30
C ARG A 41 1.08 -5.62 1.35
N GLU A 42 1.32 -4.34 1.08
CA GLU A 42 1.96 -3.44 2.05
C GLU A 42 1.15 -3.35 3.35
N LEU A 43 -0.17 -3.20 3.23
CA LEU A 43 -1.09 -3.27 4.38
C LEU A 43 -1.01 -4.60 5.12
N HIS A 44 -0.99 -5.71 4.38
CA HIS A 44 -0.90 -7.04 4.99
C HIS A 44 0.40 -7.21 5.77
N ASP A 45 1.53 -6.75 5.23
CA ASP A 45 2.84 -6.86 5.87
C ASP A 45 2.91 -6.04 7.17
N ILE A 46 2.43 -4.79 7.14
CA ILE A 46 2.38 -3.92 8.33
C ILE A 46 1.50 -4.54 9.42
N LEU A 47 0.31 -5.04 9.05
CA LEU A 47 -0.62 -5.64 10.01
C LEU A 47 -0.10 -6.98 10.56
N ALA A 48 0.42 -7.86 9.70
CA ALA A 48 0.96 -9.15 10.10
C ALA A 48 2.15 -8.98 11.06
N HIS A 49 3.03 -8.01 10.77
CA HIS A 49 4.13 -7.67 11.63
C HIS A 49 3.65 -7.16 13.00
N SER A 50 2.75 -6.18 13.00
CA SER A 50 2.22 -5.56 14.23
C SER A 50 1.52 -6.59 15.12
N LEU A 51 0.70 -7.47 14.54
CA LEU A 51 0.03 -8.54 15.26
C LEU A 51 1.01 -9.56 15.83
N SER A 52 2.10 -9.86 15.12
CA SER A 52 3.16 -10.75 15.62
C SER A 52 3.84 -10.16 16.86
N VAL A 53 4.19 -8.87 16.83
CA VAL A 53 4.77 -8.16 17.98
C VAL A 53 3.79 -8.16 19.16
N ILE A 54 2.52 -7.83 18.92
CA ILE A 54 1.47 -7.83 19.95
C ILE A 54 1.33 -9.21 20.60
N ALA A 55 1.32 -10.29 19.79
CA ALA A 55 1.20 -11.66 20.29
C ALA A 55 2.40 -12.05 21.18
N ILE A 56 3.61 -11.71 20.75
CA ILE A 56 4.84 -11.96 21.52
C ILE A 56 4.82 -11.19 22.83
N GLN A 57 4.56 -9.89 22.80
CA GLN A 57 4.57 -9.04 24.00
C GLN A 57 3.46 -9.44 24.98
N SER A 58 2.28 -9.78 24.46
CA SER A 58 1.18 -10.30 25.28
C SER A 58 1.54 -11.64 25.94
N GLY A 59 2.27 -12.50 25.22
CA GLY A 59 2.82 -13.75 25.77
C GLY A 59 3.84 -13.51 26.88
N VAL A 60 4.76 -12.57 26.68
CA VAL A 60 5.75 -12.15 27.70
C VAL A 60 5.06 -11.58 28.92
N GLY A 61 4.16 -10.61 28.75
CA GLY A 61 3.42 -9.99 29.84
C GLY A 61 2.66 -11.01 30.69
N ARG A 62 1.97 -11.96 30.04
CA ARG A 62 1.29 -13.06 30.73
C ARG A 62 2.25 -13.98 31.49
N HIS A 63 3.43 -14.24 30.95
CA HIS A 63 4.41 -15.12 31.60
C HIS A 63 5.01 -14.50 32.86
N VAL A 64 5.22 -13.18 32.87
CA VAL A 64 5.95 -12.49 33.94
C VAL A 64 5.07 -11.71 34.92
N MET A 65 3.75 -11.66 34.71
CA MET A 65 2.83 -10.77 35.45
C MET A 65 2.90 -10.88 36.98
N ASP A 66 3.08 -12.09 37.53
CA ASP A 66 3.12 -12.29 38.98
C ASP A 66 4.53 -12.11 39.58
N GLN A 67 5.56 -12.41 38.79
CA GLN A 67 6.96 -12.44 39.24
C GLN A 67 7.68 -11.10 39.01
N GLN A 68 7.37 -10.43 37.90
CA GLN A 68 8.01 -9.20 37.44
C GLN A 68 6.96 -8.23 36.88
N PRO A 69 6.12 -7.63 37.76
CA PRO A 69 4.99 -6.79 37.34
C PRO A 69 5.42 -5.57 36.52
N ASP A 70 6.60 -5.00 36.79
CA ASP A 70 7.12 -3.88 36.00
C ASP A 70 7.44 -4.29 34.55
N GLN A 71 7.99 -5.50 34.36
CA GLN A 71 8.22 -6.03 33.02
C GLN A 71 6.90 -6.34 32.29
N ALA A 72 5.89 -6.83 33.00
CA ALA A 72 4.56 -7.01 32.43
C ALA A 72 3.92 -5.67 32.01
N ARG A 73 4.10 -4.60 32.81
CA ARG A 73 3.66 -3.26 32.42
C ARG A 73 4.36 -2.78 31.15
N HIS A 74 5.67 -2.96 31.03
CA HIS A 74 6.39 -2.59 29.82
C HIS A 74 5.89 -3.35 28.58
N ALA A 75 5.60 -4.65 28.73
CA ALA A 75 5.03 -5.44 27.63
C ALA A 75 3.64 -4.91 27.20
N LEU A 76 2.79 -4.52 28.14
CA LEU A 76 1.49 -3.92 27.83
C LEU A 76 1.59 -2.55 27.17
N VAL A 77 2.55 -1.71 27.59
CA VAL A 77 2.83 -0.43 26.92
C VAL A 77 3.26 -0.67 25.47
N ALA A 78 4.15 -1.63 25.23
CA ALA A 78 4.56 -1.97 23.87
C ALA A 78 3.39 -2.47 23.00
N VAL A 79 2.46 -3.24 23.58
CA VAL A 79 1.22 -3.66 22.90
C VAL A 79 0.37 -2.44 22.54
N GLU A 80 0.18 -1.50 23.46
CA GLU A 80 -0.61 -0.28 23.21
C GLU A 80 0.01 0.56 22.07
N GLU A 81 1.31 0.84 22.16
CA GLU A 81 2.04 1.65 21.19
C GLU A 81 1.98 1.02 19.79
N THR A 82 2.24 -0.29 19.70
CA THR A 82 2.17 -1.04 18.44
C THR A 82 0.76 -1.02 17.86
N SER A 83 -0.26 -1.20 18.70
CA SER A 83 -1.67 -1.18 18.27
C SER A 83 -2.08 0.19 17.74
N ARG A 84 -1.65 1.26 18.42
CA ARG A 84 -1.94 2.64 18.02
C ARG A 84 -1.28 2.97 16.68
N SER A 85 0.00 2.66 16.54
CA SER A 85 0.76 2.87 15.31
C SER A 85 0.11 2.13 14.13
N ALA A 86 -0.24 0.85 14.30
CA ALA A 86 -0.87 0.06 13.25
C ALA A 86 -2.24 0.62 12.81
N LEU A 87 -3.03 1.15 13.75
CA LEU A 87 -4.31 1.78 13.43
C LEU A 87 -4.15 3.12 12.70
N GLU A 88 -3.12 3.90 13.05
CA GLU A 88 -2.81 5.17 12.37
C GLU A 88 -2.38 4.92 10.92
N GLU A 89 -1.49 3.96 10.70
CA GLU A 89 -1.06 3.47 9.38
C GLU A 89 -2.26 3.03 8.53
N LEU A 90 -3.13 2.17 9.07
CA LEU A 90 -4.32 1.69 8.36
C LEU A 90 -5.26 2.83 7.97
N ARG A 91 -5.50 3.78 8.88
CA ARG A 91 -6.33 4.96 8.60
C ARG A 91 -5.71 5.83 7.50
N HIS A 92 -4.39 5.98 7.49
CA HIS A 92 -3.68 6.73 6.47
C HIS A 92 -3.90 6.12 5.08
N VAL A 93 -3.68 4.81 4.93
CA VAL A 93 -3.85 4.13 3.64
C VAL A 93 -5.30 4.17 3.17
N ILE A 94 -6.28 3.95 4.05
CA ILE A 94 -7.70 4.06 3.68
C ILE A 94 -8.04 5.49 3.24
N ALA A 95 -7.46 6.51 3.88
CA ALA A 95 -7.69 7.90 3.50
C ALA A 95 -7.10 8.22 2.11
N VAL A 96 -5.95 7.64 1.76
CA VAL A 96 -5.35 7.76 0.43
C VAL A 96 -6.22 7.08 -0.63
N LEU A 97 -6.65 5.84 -0.38
CA LEU A 97 -7.52 5.10 -1.29
C LEU A 97 -8.85 5.81 -1.53
N ARG A 98 -9.49 6.34 -0.48
CA ARG A 98 -10.75 7.08 -0.61
C ARG A 98 -10.59 8.36 -1.43
N ARG A 99 -9.48 9.08 -1.26
CA ARG A 99 -9.19 10.27 -2.09
C ARG A 99 -9.01 9.92 -3.57
N ALA A 100 -8.43 8.76 -3.87
CA ALA A 100 -8.28 8.30 -5.25
C ALA A 100 -9.62 7.88 -5.87
N ASP A 101 -10.55 7.34 -5.08
CA ASP A 101 -11.91 6.98 -5.55
C ASP A 101 -12.84 8.22 -5.68
N ASP A 102 -12.62 9.27 -4.89
CA ASP A 102 -13.43 10.51 -4.89
C ASP A 102 -13.00 11.55 -5.95
N ASP A 103 -11.86 11.36 -6.62
CA ASP A 103 -11.36 12.28 -7.67
C ASP A 103 -11.77 11.80 -9.07
N PRO A 104 -12.72 12.48 -9.75
CA PRO A 104 -13.16 12.09 -11.10
C PRO A 104 -12.09 12.32 -12.18
N ALA A 105 -10.91 12.84 -11.84
CA ALA A 105 -9.85 13.21 -12.77
C ALA A 105 -8.48 12.51 -12.55
N HIS A 106 -8.41 11.39 -11.83
CA HIS A 106 -7.11 10.78 -11.51
C HIS A 106 -6.37 10.18 -12.73
N GLU A 107 -5.54 11.01 -13.36
CA GLU A 107 -4.26 10.62 -13.97
C GLU A 107 -3.36 9.99 -12.88
N PRO A 108 -2.53 8.99 -13.23
CA PRO A 108 -1.76 8.24 -12.23
C PRO A 108 -0.76 9.17 -11.52
N ALA A 109 -0.95 9.34 -10.21
CA ALA A 109 -0.05 10.09 -9.35
C ALA A 109 1.33 9.39 -9.27
N PRO A 110 2.44 10.15 -9.10
CA PRO A 110 3.78 9.61 -9.14
C PRO A 110 4.06 8.73 -7.91
N THR A 111 4.70 7.59 -8.16
CA THR A 111 5.10 6.60 -7.14
C THR A 111 5.99 7.24 -6.08
N LEU A 112 5.69 6.97 -4.81
CA LEU A 112 6.48 7.45 -3.69
C LEU A 112 7.89 6.84 -3.71
N PRO A 113 8.96 7.60 -3.43
CA PRO A 113 10.30 7.05 -3.32
C PRO A 113 10.37 6.13 -2.09
N THR A 114 10.92 4.94 -2.31
CA THR A 114 11.15 3.90 -1.30
C THR A 114 12.02 4.48 -0.19
N SER A 115 11.40 4.84 0.94
CA SER A 115 12.13 5.32 2.10
C SER A 115 12.81 4.12 2.75
N THR A 116 14.12 3.99 2.52
CA THR A 116 14.99 3.07 3.25
C THR A 116 14.98 3.49 4.71
N ILE A 117 14.22 2.80 5.56
CA ILE A 117 14.34 2.96 7.01
C ILE A 117 15.74 2.49 7.41
N SER A 118 16.62 3.47 7.62
CA SER A 118 17.97 3.27 8.14
C SER A 118 17.90 2.64 9.52
N ARG A 119 18.45 1.43 9.59
CA ARG A 119 18.69 0.66 10.80
C ARG A 119 20.04 1.07 11.39
N HIS A 120 20.07 1.85 12.47
CA HIS A 120 21.11 1.94 13.55
C HIS A 120 20.95 3.31 14.27
N ALA A 121 21.07 3.48 15.58
CA ALA A 121 21.48 2.61 16.67
C ALA A 121 20.93 3.17 18.00
N TYR A 122 20.65 2.28 18.94
CA TYR A 122 20.50 2.58 20.36
C TYR A 122 21.90 2.75 20.97
N ALA A 123 22.15 3.87 21.65
CA ALA A 123 23.25 4.01 22.59
C ALA A 123 22.65 4.40 23.96
N PRO A 124 22.94 3.65 25.04
CA PRO A 124 22.48 4.00 26.38
C PRO A 124 23.33 5.16 26.92
N ARG A 125 22.72 6.07 27.68
CA ARG A 125 23.45 7.01 28.53
C ARG A 125 23.49 6.47 29.95
N GLU A 126 24.69 6.52 30.51
CA GLU A 126 25.03 6.31 31.92
C GLU A 126 24.35 7.34 32.84
#